data_AF-A0A965MG28-F1
#
_entry.id   AF-A0A965MG28-F1
#
_cell.length_a   1.000
_cell.length_b   1.000
_cell.length_c   1.000
_cell.angle_alpha   90.00
_cell.angle_beta   90.00
_cell.angle_gamma   90.00
#
_symmetry.space_group_name_H-M   'P 1'
#
loop_
_entity.id
_entity.type
_entity.pdbx_description
1 polymer ?
#
loop_
_entity_poly.entity_id
_entity_poly.type
_entity_poly.pdbx_seq_one_letter_code
_entity_poly.pdbx_strand_id
1 'polypeptide(L)'
;MNGDQLYRQFTDEDGSAGRLYGHWVQNCPSILRQYLTFNRLETVELDYSSMQLYLLYGLAGASVPEGDLYQIGKFDRHWAKAVLTKSVGAKTQDIAVNALRKDMQENDAQMLAKAQILFDQFWERHAAVKPLLFKNQIWKQLQYLDSTIALRVLERLVGQNITCIPIHDSFIVQSRYKNDLEIAMRDTFQSVFPKIIPEIN
;
A
#
# COMPACT_ATOMS: atom_id res chain seq x y z
N MET A 1 17.03 -4.19 -19.79
CA MET A 1 16.98 -2.89 -19.09
C MET A 1 17.97 -2.98 -17.93
N ASN A 2 18.81 -1.96 -17.73
CA ASN A 2 19.90 -1.99 -16.74
C ASN A 2 19.44 -1.79 -15.28
N GLY A 3 18.12 -1.62 -15.05
CA GLY A 3 17.57 -1.48 -13.71
C GLY A 3 17.73 -0.08 -13.11
N ASP A 4 18.01 0.93 -13.93
CA ASP A 4 18.39 2.29 -13.55
C ASP A 4 17.34 3.34 -13.97
N GLN A 5 16.23 2.90 -14.55
CA GLN A 5 15.14 3.75 -15.01
C GLN A 5 13.85 3.44 -14.26
N LEU A 6 13.02 4.47 -14.07
CA LEU A 6 11.66 4.33 -13.54
C LEU A 6 10.66 4.64 -14.65
N TYR A 7 9.64 3.81 -14.78
CA TYR A 7 8.51 4.02 -15.69
C TYR A 7 7.21 3.59 -15.02
N ARG A 8 6.08 4.20 -15.41
CA ARG A 8 4.75 3.72 -15.02
C ARG A 8 4.27 2.67 -16.02
N GLN A 9 3.66 1.61 -15.52
CA GLN A 9 3.00 0.61 -16.35
C GLN A 9 1.50 0.58 -16.08
N PHE A 10 0.72 1.14 -17.01
CA PHE A 10 -0.74 1.10 -17.00
C PHE A 10 -1.26 -0.22 -17.55
N THR A 11 -2.53 -0.50 -17.31
CA THR A 11 -3.23 -1.70 -17.79
C THR A 11 -4.52 -1.31 -18.49
N ASP A 12 -4.77 -1.89 -19.67
CA ASP A 12 -5.91 -1.64 -20.56
C ASP A 12 -5.97 -0.23 -21.15
N GLU A 13 -5.94 0.81 -20.31
CA GLU A 13 -6.03 2.22 -20.69
C GLU A 13 -5.22 3.11 -19.74
N ASP A 14 -4.94 4.34 -20.18
CA ASP A 14 -4.27 5.34 -19.36
C ASP A 14 -5.06 5.64 -18.09
N GLY A 15 -4.37 5.67 -16.95
CA GLY A 15 -5.01 5.89 -15.66
C GLY A 15 -5.57 4.64 -14.97
N SER A 16 -5.52 3.48 -15.62
CA SER A 16 -5.86 2.19 -15.00
C SER A 16 -4.58 1.48 -14.55
N ALA A 17 -4.51 1.13 -13.25
CA ALA A 17 -3.27 0.69 -12.59
C ALA A 17 -2.16 1.76 -12.68
N GLY A 18 -0.93 1.42 -13.07
CA GLY A 18 0.12 2.44 -13.28
C GLY A 18 1.20 2.48 -12.21
N ARG A 19 1.48 1.39 -11.50
CA ARG A 19 2.60 1.33 -10.56
C ARG A 19 3.94 1.70 -11.22
N LEU A 20 4.86 2.23 -10.41
CA LEU A 20 6.22 2.53 -10.82
C LEU A 20 7.07 1.25 -10.84
N TYR A 21 7.73 1.01 -11.96
CA TYR A 21 8.61 -0.14 -12.20
C TYR A 21 9.96 0.31 -12.75
N GLY A 22 10.92 -0.60 -12.73
CA GLY A 22 12.13 -0.53 -13.55
C GLY A 22 13.42 -0.41 -12.76
N HIS A 23 13.41 0.15 -11.54
CA HIS A 23 14.61 0.26 -10.74
C HIS A 23 14.95 -1.09 -10.07
N TRP A 24 16.20 -1.55 -10.17
CA TRP A 24 16.64 -2.87 -9.70
C TRP A 24 16.41 -3.10 -8.20
N VAL A 25 16.44 -2.04 -7.39
CA VAL A 25 16.20 -2.09 -5.94
C VAL A 25 14.79 -2.59 -5.62
N GLN A 26 13.82 -2.44 -6.53
CA GLN A 26 12.47 -3.01 -6.35
C GLN A 26 12.50 -4.54 -6.29
N ASN A 27 13.49 -5.17 -6.94
CA ASN A 27 13.72 -6.62 -6.90
C ASN A 27 14.69 -7.03 -5.77
N CYS A 28 15.24 -6.07 -5.03
CA CYS A 28 16.13 -6.34 -3.91
C CYS A 28 15.31 -6.81 -2.69
N PRO A 29 15.65 -7.97 -2.09
CA PRO A 29 15.00 -8.44 -0.86
C PRO A 29 15.01 -7.37 0.23
N SER A 30 13.91 -7.19 0.95
CA SER A 30 13.77 -6.15 1.98
C SER A 30 14.87 -6.20 3.03
N ILE A 31 15.27 -7.40 3.46
CA ILE A 31 16.35 -7.61 4.43
C ILE A 31 17.72 -7.10 3.93
N LEU A 32 17.91 -6.97 2.62
CA LEU A 32 19.15 -6.46 2.04
C LEU A 32 19.09 -4.95 1.76
N ARG A 33 17.90 -4.37 1.63
CA ARG A 33 17.73 -2.94 1.31
C ARG A 33 18.28 -2.02 2.39
N GLN A 34 18.27 -2.45 3.65
CA GLN A 34 18.88 -1.70 4.77
C GLN A 34 20.39 -1.44 4.61
N TYR A 35 21.09 -2.20 3.75
CA TYR A 35 22.52 -2.03 3.50
C TYR A 35 22.82 -1.14 2.30
N LEU A 36 21.80 -0.59 1.64
CA LEU A 36 21.99 0.35 0.53
C LEU A 36 22.64 1.63 1.05
N THR A 37 23.54 2.16 0.23
CA THR A 37 24.17 3.46 0.51
C THR A 37 24.04 4.36 -0.70
N PHE A 38 23.80 5.65 -0.46
CA PHE A 38 23.91 6.67 -1.51
C PHE A 38 25.21 7.41 -1.29
N ASN A 39 26.15 7.28 -2.23
CA ASN A 39 27.49 7.85 -2.10
C ASN A 39 28.21 7.42 -0.80
N ARG A 40 28.10 6.13 -0.43
CA ARG A 40 28.67 5.54 0.79
C ARG A 40 28.08 6.06 2.10
N LEU A 41 26.98 6.81 2.05
CA LEU A 41 26.23 7.24 3.22
C LEU A 41 25.04 6.32 3.45
N GLU A 42 24.72 6.10 4.72
CA GLU A 42 23.59 5.29 5.17
C GLU A 42 22.27 5.79 4.61
N THR A 43 21.35 4.86 4.40
CA THR A 43 20.01 5.13 3.90
C THR A 43 18.96 4.69 4.90
N VAL A 44 17.76 5.24 4.72
CA VAL A 44 16.55 4.85 5.45
C VAL A 44 15.44 4.60 4.43
N GLU A 45 14.67 3.54 4.65
CA GLU A 45 13.42 3.26 3.93
C GLU A 45 12.26 3.69 4.83
N LEU A 46 11.37 4.55 4.34
CA LEU A 46 10.08 4.84 5.00
C LEU A 46 8.93 4.30 4.17
N ASP A 47 7.90 3.74 4.80
CA ASP A 47 6.73 3.16 4.14
C ASP A 47 5.40 3.76 4.62
N TYR A 48 4.44 3.86 3.70
CA TYR A 48 3.06 4.14 4.08
C TYR A 48 2.44 2.92 4.75
N SER A 49 2.07 3.08 6.02
CA SER A 49 1.37 2.02 6.74
C SER A 49 -0.08 1.90 6.29
N SER A 50 -0.47 0.69 5.92
CA SER A 50 -1.85 0.39 5.51
C SER A 50 -2.35 1.22 4.33
N MET A 51 -1.45 1.61 3.41
CA MET A 51 -1.69 2.54 2.29
C MET A 51 -3.03 2.30 1.58
N GLN A 52 -3.33 1.05 1.19
CA GLN A 52 -4.56 0.72 0.48
C GLN A 52 -5.85 1.04 1.27
N LEU A 53 -5.85 0.85 2.60
CA LEU A 53 -7.00 1.23 3.43
C LEU A 53 -7.13 2.74 3.52
N TYR A 54 -6.03 3.46 3.75
CA TYR A 54 -6.03 4.92 3.77
C TYR A 54 -6.58 5.51 2.46
N LEU A 55 -6.19 4.95 1.31
CA LEU A 55 -6.74 5.31 0.01
C LEU A 55 -8.24 5.02 -0.11
N LEU A 56 -8.70 3.86 0.37
CA LEU A 56 -10.14 3.52 0.40
C LEU A 56 -10.94 4.51 1.27
N TYR A 57 -10.43 4.89 2.44
CA TYR A 57 -11.07 5.91 3.29
C TYR A 57 -11.09 7.28 2.61
N GLY A 58 -9.99 7.65 1.94
CA GLY A 58 -9.91 8.88 1.17
C GLY A 58 -10.96 8.93 0.05
N LEU A 59 -11.09 7.84 -0.71
CA LEU A 59 -12.10 7.69 -1.76
C LEU A 59 -13.53 7.72 -1.23
N ALA A 60 -13.77 7.13 -0.06
CA ALA A 60 -15.08 7.13 0.58
C ALA A 60 -15.43 8.49 1.23
N GLY A 61 -14.45 9.39 1.39
CA GLY A 61 -14.61 10.61 2.17
C GLY A 61 -14.89 10.35 3.65
N ALA A 62 -14.50 9.17 4.15
CA ALA A 62 -14.80 8.69 5.49
C ALA A 62 -13.61 8.91 6.45
N SER A 63 -13.90 8.95 7.76
CA SER A 63 -12.86 9.03 8.78
C SER A 63 -12.19 7.68 8.99
N VAL A 64 -10.87 7.67 9.14
CA VAL A 64 -10.09 6.46 9.40
C VAL A 64 -10.28 6.05 10.88
N PRO A 65 -10.61 4.78 11.18
CA PRO A 65 -10.72 4.29 12.56
C PRO A 65 -9.40 4.40 13.32
N GLU A 66 -9.48 4.61 14.63
CA GLU A 66 -8.30 4.65 15.50
C GLU A 66 -7.64 3.26 15.67
N GLY A 67 -6.32 3.28 15.92
CA GLY A 67 -5.50 2.08 16.15
C GLY A 67 -5.10 1.33 14.86
N ASP A 68 -4.42 0.19 15.01
CA ASP A 68 -4.00 -0.62 13.85
C ASP A 68 -5.21 -1.10 13.06
N LEU A 69 -5.28 -0.70 11.78
CA LEU A 69 -6.38 -1.01 10.88
C LEU A 69 -6.53 -2.52 10.65
N TYR A 70 -5.45 -3.29 10.79
CA TYR A 70 -5.49 -4.74 10.61
C TYR A 70 -5.71 -5.51 11.92
N GLN A 71 -5.86 -4.83 13.07
CA GLN A 71 -6.15 -5.49 14.34
C GLN A 71 -7.63 -5.88 14.41
N ILE A 72 -7.93 -7.14 14.05
CA ILE A 72 -9.28 -7.72 14.13
C ILE A 72 -9.33 -8.78 15.24
N GLY A 73 -9.94 -8.43 16.38
CA GLY A 73 -10.08 -9.36 17.50
C GLY A 73 -8.74 -10.00 17.91
N LYS A 74 -8.69 -11.34 17.91
CA LYS A 74 -7.49 -12.14 18.18
C LYS A 74 -6.87 -12.74 16.91
N PHE A 75 -7.28 -12.28 15.73
CA PHE A 75 -6.76 -12.76 14.47
C PHE A 75 -5.37 -12.20 14.21
N ASP A 76 -4.51 -13.01 13.58
CA ASP A 76 -3.21 -12.55 13.12
C ASP A 76 -3.39 -11.46 12.04
N ARG A 77 -2.60 -10.40 12.13
CA ARG A 77 -2.55 -9.29 11.18
C ARG A 77 -2.33 -9.77 9.74
N HIS A 78 -1.58 -10.86 9.55
CA HIS A 78 -1.36 -11.51 8.26
C HIS A 78 -2.68 -11.88 7.58
N TRP A 79 -3.60 -12.52 8.31
CA TRP A 79 -4.89 -12.93 7.75
C TRP A 79 -5.80 -11.73 7.48
N ALA A 80 -5.77 -10.69 8.32
CA ALA A 80 -6.51 -9.44 8.06
C ALA A 80 -6.01 -8.75 6.78
N LYS A 81 -4.68 -8.70 6.55
CA LYS A 81 -4.10 -8.22 5.29
C LYS A 81 -4.57 -9.06 4.10
N ALA A 82 -4.60 -10.39 4.25
CA ALA A 82 -5.09 -11.29 3.21
C ALA A 82 -6.57 -11.03 2.85
N VAL A 83 -7.43 -10.70 3.82
CA VAL A 83 -8.82 -10.28 3.54
C VAL A 83 -8.82 -9.07 2.62
N LEU A 84 -8.10 -8.00 2.98
CA LEU A 84 -8.04 -6.78 2.19
C LEU A 84 -7.60 -7.08 0.75
N THR A 85 -6.45 -7.74 0.59
CA THR A 85 -5.86 -8.05 -0.73
C THR A 85 -6.82 -8.84 -1.61
N LYS A 86 -7.51 -9.84 -1.05
CA LYS A 86 -8.46 -10.67 -1.80
C LYS A 86 -9.74 -9.92 -2.14
N SER A 87 -10.22 -9.07 -1.24
CA SER A 87 -11.40 -8.26 -1.48
C SER A 87 -11.20 -7.21 -2.58
N VAL A 88 -10.05 -6.51 -2.60
CA VAL A 88 -9.79 -5.49 -3.63
C VAL A 88 -9.57 -6.10 -5.02
N GLY A 89 -9.02 -7.31 -5.09
CA GLY A 89 -8.77 -8.03 -6.36
C GLY A 89 -9.95 -8.84 -6.88
N ALA A 90 -10.95 -9.16 -6.04
CA ALA A 90 -12.07 -10.01 -6.42
C ALA A 90 -13.21 -9.23 -7.09
N LYS A 91 -13.99 -9.95 -7.91
CA LYS A 91 -15.22 -9.43 -8.53
C LYS A 91 -16.43 -9.48 -7.61
N THR A 92 -16.42 -10.37 -6.62
CA THR A 92 -17.53 -10.57 -5.67
C THR A 92 -16.98 -10.97 -4.30
N GLN A 93 -17.82 -10.81 -3.28
CA GLN A 93 -17.52 -11.27 -1.91
C GLN A 93 -17.23 -12.78 -1.87
N ASP A 94 -18.03 -13.61 -2.55
CA ASP A 94 -17.84 -15.05 -2.54
C ASP A 94 -16.49 -15.47 -3.13
N ILE A 95 -16.05 -14.80 -4.20
CA ILE A 95 -14.72 -15.03 -4.79
C ILE A 95 -13.62 -14.68 -3.78
N ALA A 96 -13.75 -13.53 -3.10
CA ALA A 96 -12.77 -13.10 -2.09
C ALA A 96 -12.69 -14.09 -0.92
N VAL A 97 -13.83 -14.51 -0.37
CA VAL A 97 -13.89 -15.46 0.74
C VAL A 97 -13.37 -16.83 0.33
N ASN A 98 -13.70 -17.32 -0.87
CA ASN A 98 -13.20 -18.61 -1.34
C ASN A 98 -11.67 -18.58 -1.59
N ALA A 99 -11.14 -17.47 -2.10
CA ALA A 99 -9.69 -17.27 -2.17
C ALA A 99 -9.06 -17.20 -0.77
N LEU A 100 -9.77 -16.67 0.23
CA LEU A 100 -9.32 -16.66 1.62
C LEU A 100 -9.24 -18.08 2.18
N ARG A 101 -10.31 -18.85 2.00
CA ARG A 101 -10.39 -20.26 2.39
C ARG A 101 -9.28 -21.09 1.77
N LYS A 102 -9.04 -20.94 0.46
CA LYS A 102 -7.99 -21.70 -0.24
C LYS A 102 -6.61 -21.46 0.38
N ASP A 103 -6.25 -20.21 0.59
CA ASP A 103 -4.95 -19.83 1.16
C ASP A 103 -4.81 -20.29 2.62
N MET A 104 -5.88 -20.20 3.41
CA MET A 104 -5.91 -20.79 4.76
C MET A 104 -5.76 -22.31 4.69
N GLN A 105 -6.43 -22.99 3.77
CA GLN A 105 -6.27 -24.44 3.63
C GLN A 105 -4.83 -24.86 3.33
N GLU A 106 -4.12 -24.08 2.51
CA GLU A 106 -2.74 -24.37 2.10
C GLU A 106 -1.71 -24.00 3.18
N ASN A 107 -1.94 -22.92 3.93
CA ASN A 107 -0.94 -22.36 4.86
C ASN A 107 -1.28 -22.52 6.35
N ASP A 108 -2.56 -22.61 6.72
CA ASP A 108 -3.05 -22.79 8.10
C ASP A 108 -4.48 -23.35 8.14
N ALA A 109 -4.61 -24.67 7.97
CA ALA A 109 -5.91 -25.32 7.84
C ALA A 109 -6.83 -25.13 9.07
N GLN A 110 -6.28 -24.81 10.24
CA GLN A 110 -7.07 -24.53 11.45
C GLN A 110 -7.87 -23.23 11.33
N MET A 111 -7.40 -22.31 10.49
CA MET A 111 -8.05 -21.02 10.24
C MET A 111 -9.19 -21.10 9.23
N LEU A 112 -9.28 -22.18 8.45
CA LEU A 112 -10.29 -22.36 7.40
C LEU A 112 -11.72 -22.14 7.91
N ALA A 113 -12.06 -22.72 9.06
CA ALA A 113 -13.38 -22.58 9.68
C ALA A 113 -13.70 -21.14 10.11
N LYS A 114 -12.67 -20.32 10.33
CA LYS A 114 -12.79 -18.92 10.75
C LYS A 114 -12.73 -17.93 9.57
N ALA A 115 -12.52 -18.39 8.33
CA ALA A 115 -12.38 -17.52 7.17
C ALA A 115 -13.57 -16.55 7.01
N GLN A 116 -14.80 -17.05 7.13
CA GLN A 116 -16.01 -16.22 7.03
C GLN A 116 -16.09 -15.21 8.19
N ILE A 117 -15.84 -15.67 9.42
CA ILE A 117 -15.89 -14.84 10.62
C ILE A 117 -14.89 -13.68 10.52
N LEU A 118 -13.65 -13.98 10.13
CA LEU A 118 -12.62 -12.96 9.93
C LEU A 118 -13.03 -11.97 8.84
N PHE A 119 -13.52 -12.46 7.70
CA PHE A 119 -13.95 -11.60 6.60
C PHE A 119 -15.04 -10.62 7.06
N ASP A 120 -16.05 -11.13 7.77
CA ASP A 120 -17.17 -10.32 8.23
C ASP A 120 -16.72 -9.29 9.29
N GLN A 121 -15.92 -9.71 10.28
CA GLN A 121 -15.40 -8.79 11.30
C GLN A 121 -14.47 -7.71 10.72
N PHE A 122 -13.63 -8.07 9.75
CA PHE A 122 -12.76 -7.12 9.06
C PHE A 122 -13.59 -6.05 8.34
N TRP A 123 -14.61 -6.47 7.58
CA TRP A 123 -15.45 -5.53 6.83
C TRP A 123 -16.53 -4.85 7.66
N GLU A 124 -16.82 -5.32 8.87
CA GLU A 124 -17.61 -4.61 9.88
C GLU A 124 -16.79 -3.43 10.46
N ARG A 125 -15.53 -3.66 10.86
CA ARG A 125 -14.61 -2.58 11.28
C ARG A 125 -14.43 -1.53 10.19
N HIS A 126 -14.48 -1.95 8.92
CA HIS A 126 -14.28 -1.09 7.76
C HIS A 126 -15.57 -0.87 6.93
N ALA A 127 -16.72 -0.86 7.61
CA ALA A 127 -18.03 -0.74 6.95
C ALA A 127 -18.16 0.51 6.07
N ALA A 128 -17.49 1.61 6.42
CA ALA A 128 -17.52 2.87 5.66
C ALA A 128 -16.94 2.74 4.24
N VAL A 129 -15.98 1.84 4.03
CA VAL A 129 -15.31 1.67 2.73
C VAL A 129 -15.72 0.40 2.00
N LYS A 130 -16.38 -0.55 2.68
CA LYS A 130 -16.90 -1.79 2.10
C LYS A 130 -17.73 -1.56 0.81
N PRO A 131 -18.58 -0.52 0.68
CA PRO A 131 -19.37 -0.29 -0.53
C PRO A 131 -18.56 0.03 -1.79
N LEU A 132 -17.27 0.36 -1.67
CA LEU A 132 -16.36 0.59 -2.81
C LEU A 132 -15.85 -0.72 -3.41
N LEU A 133 -15.88 -1.81 -2.65
CA LEU A 133 -15.38 -3.10 -3.09
C LEU A 133 -16.26 -3.71 -4.19
N PHE A 134 -15.67 -4.64 -4.94
CA PHE A 134 -16.36 -5.44 -5.97
C PHE A 134 -16.97 -4.63 -7.12
N LYS A 135 -16.72 -3.31 -7.15
CA LYS A 135 -17.10 -2.40 -8.23
C LYS A 135 -15.86 -2.02 -9.04
N ASN A 136 -16.00 -1.95 -10.35
CA ASN A 136 -15.07 -1.31 -11.29
C ASN A 136 -13.58 -1.66 -11.10
N GLN A 137 -13.27 -2.87 -10.62
CA GLN A 137 -11.88 -3.29 -10.36
C GLN A 137 -11.10 -2.29 -9.49
N ILE A 138 -11.63 -1.98 -8.31
CA ILE A 138 -11.07 -1.00 -7.35
C ILE A 138 -9.54 -1.08 -7.16
N TRP A 139 -8.93 -2.27 -7.24
CA TRP A 139 -7.47 -2.42 -7.16
C TRP A 139 -6.70 -1.56 -8.17
N LYS A 140 -7.22 -1.36 -9.40
CA LYS A 140 -6.59 -0.53 -10.42
C LYS A 140 -6.58 0.93 -10.03
N GLN A 141 -7.72 1.41 -9.52
CA GLN A 141 -7.86 2.78 -9.04
C GLN A 141 -6.94 3.04 -7.85
N LEU A 142 -6.85 2.08 -6.92
CA LEU A 142 -5.93 2.17 -5.78
C LEU A 142 -4.47 2.22 -6.25
N GLN A 143 -4.07 1.36 -7.19
CA GLN A 143 -2.70 1.39 -7.76
C GLN A 143 -2.39 2.70 -8.49
N TYR A 144 -3.38 3.28 -9.19
CA TYR A 144 -3.23 4.56 -9.86
C TYR A 144 -3.01 5.70 -8.86
N LEU A 145 -3.81 5.75 -7.79
CA LEU A 145 -3.67 6.75 -6.72
C LEU A 145 -2.35 6.61 -5.97
N ASP A 146 -2.01 5.38 -5.56
CA ASP A 146 -0.75 5.01 -4.92
C ASP A 146 0.44 5.55 -5.72
N SER A 147 0.52 5.19 -7.01
CA SER A 147 1.60 5.66 -7.89
C SER A 147 1.58 7.16 -8.18
N THR A 148 0.40 7.79 -8.20
CA THR A 148 0.29 9.24 -8.36
C THR A 148 0.83 9.97 -7.14
N ILE A 149 0.52 9.49 -5.93
CA ILE A 149 1.09 10.01 -4.68
C ILE A 149 2.60 9.77 -4.68
N ALA A 150 3.06 8.57 -5.05
CA ALA A 150 4.48 8.27 -5.11
C ALA A 150 5.25 9.19 -6.07
N LEU A 151 4.69 9.48 -7.25
CA LEU A 151 5.28 10.46 -8.17
C LEU A 151 5.37 11.86 -7.57
N ARG A 152 4.35 12.32 -6.83
CA ARG A 152 4.39 13.63 -6.15
C ARG A 152 5.45 13.68 -5.06
N VAL A 153 5.66 12.58 -4.32
CA VAL A 153 6.76 12.47 -3.34
C VAL A 153 8.11 12.63 -4.05
N LEU A 154 8.32 11.89 -5.15
CA LEU A 154 9.56 11.95 -5.93
C LEU A 154 9.79 13.35 -6.51
N GLU A 155 8.78 13.96 -7.12
CA GLU A 155 8.85 15.30 -7.68
C GLU A 155 9.27 16.33 -6.62
N ARG A 156 8.68 16.26 -5.43
CA ARG A 156 9.02 17.14 -4.31
C ARG A 156 10.46 16.98 -3.85
N LEU A 157 10.93 15.74 -3.66
CA LEU A 157 12.29 15.46 -3.20
C LEU A 157 13.33 15.85 -4.25
N VAL A 158 13.06 15.57 -5.54
CA VAL A 158 13.92 15.99 -6.65
C VAL A 158 14.01 17.52 -6.72
N GLY A 159 12.91 18.23 -6.50
CA GLY A 159 12.90 19.71 -6.40
C GLY A 159 13.76 20.26 -5.25
N GLN A 160 14.02 19.45 -4.22
CA GLN A 160 14.91 19.76 -3.09
C GLN A 160 16.34 19.24 -3.29
N ASN A 161 16.63 18.67 -4.46
CA ASN A 161 17.90 18.02 -4.78
C ASN A 161 18.21 16.80 -3.87
N ILE A 162 17.16 16.11 -3.42
CA ILE A 162 17.24 14.89 -2.62
C ILE A 162 17.01 13.68 -3.54
N THR A 163 18.03 12.83 -3.65
CA THR A 163 17.90 11.55 -4.35
C THR A 163 17.02 10.59 -3.56
N CYS A 164 16.05 9.99 -4.24
CA CYS A 164 15.09 9.05 -3.66
C CYS A 164 14.86 7.86 -4.60
N ILE A 165 14.78 6.65 -4.06
CA ILE A 165 14.39 5.45 -4.80
C ILE A 165 13.02 4.97 -4.28
N PRO A 166 11.97 4.92 -5.13
CA PRO A 166 10.66 4.40 -4.75
C PRO A 166 10.59 2.87 -4.86
N ILE A 167 9.99 2.23 -3.87
CA ILE A 167 9.71 0.79 -3.80
C ILE A 167 8.22 0.62 -3.51
N HIS A 168 7.39 0.59 -4.55
CA HIS A 168 5.93 0.66 -4.41
C HIS A 168 5.49 1.89 -3.58
N ASP A 169 4.97 1.68 -2.38
CA ASP A 169 4.51 2.68 -1.41
C ASP A 169 5.57 3.03 -0.35
N SER A 170 6.81 2.52 -0.47
CA SER A 170 7.96 2.93 0.35
C SER A 170 9.01 3.70 -0.46
N PHE A 171 9.88 4.44 0.25
CA PHE A 171 10.85 5.35 -0.33
C PHE A 171 12.18 5.28 0.42
N ILE A 172 13.28 5.22 -0.33
CA ILE A 172 14.64 5.14 0.20
C ILE A 172 15.38 6.45 -0.07
N VAL A 173 15.87 7.08 0.99
CA VAL A 173 16.70 8.29 0.95
C VAL A 173 17.93 8.13 1.85
N GLN A 174 18.91 9.03 1.75
CA GLN A 174 19.96 9.10 2.77
C GLN A 174 19.36 9.41 4.15
N SER A 175 19.87 8.78 5.21
CA SER A 175 19.28 8.89 6.56
C SER A 175 19.13 10.32 7.08
N ARG A 176 20.01 11.24 6.66
CA ARG A 176 19.92 12.68 6.98
C ARG A 176 18.64 13.37 6.47
N TYR A 177 18.01 12.83 5.43
CA TYR A 177 16.78 13.35 4.83
C TYR A 177 15.53 12.60 5.30
N LYS A 178 15.62 11.81 6.39
CA LYS A 178 14.47 11.07 6.94
C LYS A 178 13.28 12.00 7.17
N ASN A 179 13.51 13.15 7.81
CA ASN A 179 12.45 14.10 8.13
C ASN A 179 11.88 14.76 6.87
N ASP A 180 12.71 15.10 5.89
CA ASP A 180 12.27 15.67 4.61
C ASP A 180 11.38 14.68 3.84
N LEU A 181 11.76 13.39 3.84
CA LEU A 181 10.96 12.32 3.25
C LEU A 181 9.63 12.15 3.98
N GLU A 182 9.63 12.09 5.31
CA GLU A 182 8.39 11.95 6.08
C GLU A 182 7.43 13.11 5.81
N ILE A 183 7.93 14.35 5.80
CA ILE A 183 7.13 15.54 5.48
C ILE A 183 6.61 15.47 4.04
N ALA A 184 7.46 15.10 3.07
CA ALA A 184 7.03 14.95 1.69
C ALA A 184 5.93 13.90 1.53
N MET A 185 6.04 12.76 2.21
CA MET A 185 5.01 11.72 2.22
C MET A 185 3.70 12.21 2.84
N ARG A 186 3.74 12.81 4.04
CA ARG A 186 2.53 13.35 4.70
C ARG A 186 1.82 14.38 3.84
N ASP A 187 2.55 15.39 3.38
CA ASP A 187 1.99 16.50 2.62
C ASP A 187 1.42 16.07 1.27
N THR A 188 2.10 15.16 0.56
CA THR A 188 1.62 14.69 -0.74
C THR A 188 0.38 13.83 -0.61
N PHE A 189 0.29 12.98 0.42
CA PHE A 189 -0.93 12.25 0.73
C PHE A 189 -2.08 13.22 1.06
N GLN A 190 -1.84 14.20 1.94
CA GLN A 190 -2.83 15.20 2.33
C GLN A 190 -3.23 16.14 1.18
N SER A 191 -2.35 16.37 0.20
CA SER A 191 -2.71 17.11 -1.02
C SER A 191 -3.79 16.42 -1.85
N VAL A 192 -3.92 15.09 -1.70
CA VAL A 192 -4.96 14.28 -2.34
C VAL A 192 -6.15 14.09 -1.40
N PHE A 193 -5.89 13.85 -0.12
CA PHE A 193 -6.90 13.60 0.91
C PHE A 193 -6.69 14.51 2.14
N PRO A 194 -7.16 15.78 2.11
CA PRO A 194 -6.80 16.79 3.12
C PRO A 194 -7.21 16.46 4.57
N LYS A 195 -8.20 15.59 4.74
CA LYS A 195 -8.75 15.21 6.06
C LYS A 195 -8.10 13.97 6.66
N ILE A 196 -7.16 13.34 5.95
CA ILE A 196 -6.56 12.07 6.35
C ILE A 196 -5.07 12.27 6.58
N ILE A 197 -4.62 11.90 7.77
CA ILE A 197 -3.20 11.89 8.13
C ILE A 197 -2.71 10.45 7.95
N PRO A 198 -1.79 10.17 7.02
CA PRO A 198 -1.25 8.83 6.86
C PRO A 198 -0.32 8.48 8.04
N GLU A 199 -0.23 7.20 8.33
CA GLU A 199 0.79 6.63 9.20
C GLU A 199 2.01 6.23 8.35
N ILE A 200 3.20 6.60 8.80
CA ILE A 200 4.48 6.36 8.12
C ILE A 200 5.39 5.65 9.12
N ASN A 201 6.04 4.57 8.68
CA ASN A 201 6.99 3.79 9.46
C ASN A 201 8.38 3.79 8.83
#